data_AF-A0A328C9J3-F1
#
_entry.id   AF-A0A328C9J3-F1
#
_cell.length_a   1.000
_cell.length_b   1.000
_cell.length_c   1.000
_cell.angle_alpha   90.00
_cell.angle_beta   90.00
_cell.angle_gamma   90.00
#
_symmetry.space_group_name_H-M   'P 1'
#
loop_
_entity.id
_entity.type
_entity.pdbx_description
1 polymer ?
#
loop_
_entity_poly.entity_id
_entity_poly.type
_entity_poly.pdbx_seq_one_letter_code
_entity_poly.pdbx_strand_id
1 'polypeptide(L)'
;MAQTTPPAETSPDARKQRVETVARQARRAGYVLFFGTAVVLFVPILIGVIQGLNHDTIRDPFTGQLVDAEAMDRDCREDASALLLDAGRHGRTSAWDAQLRHWQARCEGAEPVAASMLLEAGRQLAGSSRPDESTPDER
;
A
#
# COMPACT_ATOMS: atom_id res chain seq x y z
N MET A 1 63.16 21.49 -61.24
CA MET A 1 61.74 21.49 -61.67
C MET A 1 60.92 20.98 -60.50
N ALA A 2 60.24 21.86 -59.76
CA ALA A 2 59.37 21.49 -58.65
C ALA A 2 57.91 21.59 -59.14
N GLN A 3 57.25 20.44 -59.28
CA GLN A 3 55.82 20.40 -59.60
C GLN A 3 55.03 20.80 -58.36
N THR A 4 54.35 21.94 -58.44
CA THR A 4 53.35 22.40 -57.48
C THR A 4 52.03 21.74 -57.85
N THR A 5 51.62 20.73 -57.09
CA THR A 5 50.30 20.12 -57.22
C THR A 5 49.27 21.00 -56.51
N PRO A 6 48.17 21.43 -57.15
CA PRO A 6 47.14 22.23 -56.50
C PRO A 6 46.30 21.36 -55.55
N PRO A 7 45.83 21.88 -54.40
CA PRO A 7 44.91 21.13 -53.55
C PRO A 7 43.57 20.97 -54.26
N ALA A 8 43.26 19.73 -54.63
CA ALA A 8 42.00 19.34 -55.25
C ALA A 8 40.82 19.74 -54.37
N GLU A 9 39.80 20.26 -55.05
CA GLU A 9 38.60 20.88 -54.57
C GLU A 9 37.84 20.03 -53.53
N THR A 10 37.47 20.67 -52.43
CA THR A 10 36.50 20.15 -51.48
C THR A 10 35.11 20.24 -52.10
N SER A 11 34.70 19.20 -52.82
CA SER A 11 33.37 19.19 -53.44
C SER A 11 32.27 19.33 -52.37
N PRO A 12 31.25 20.17 -52.59
CA PRO A 12 30.16 20.39 -51.63
C PRO A 12 29.40 19.10 -51.29
N ASP A 13 29.40 18.12 -52.20
CA ASP A 13 28.76 16.81 -52.00
C ASP A 13 29.53 15.90 -51.05
N ALA A 14 30.87 15.93 -51.06
CA ALA A 14 31.70 15.22 -50.10
C ALA A 14 31.52 15.76 -48.67
N ARG A 15 31.25 17.08 -48.54
CA ARG A 15 30.95 17.72 -47.26
C ARG A 15 29.56 17.31 -46.77
N LYS A 16 28.54 17.28 -47.64
CA LYS A 16 27.18 16.82 -47.29
C LYS A 16 27.15 15.36 -46.84
N GLN A 17 27.86 14.47 -47.54
CA GLN A 17 27.93 13.04 -47.16
C GLN A 17 28.60 12.83 -45.79
N ARG A 18 29.65 13.59 -45.45
CA ARG A 18 30.25 13.54 -44.11
C ARG A 18 29.28 13.99 -43.03
N VAL A 19 28.53 15.07 -43.27
CA VAL A 19 27.56 15.61 -42.31
C VAL A 19 26.40 14.62 -42.07
N GLU A 20 25.89 13.97 -43.11
CA GLU A 20 24.83 12.96 -42.94
C GLU A 20 25.30 11.71 -42.18
N THR A 21 26.54 11.28 -42.39
CA THR A 21 27.11 10.12 -41.71
C THR A 21 27.31 10.42 -40.22
N VAL A 22 27.87 11.60 -39.91
CA VAL A 22 28.05 12.10 -38.55
C VAL A 22 26.69 12.31 -37.87
N ALA A 23 25.68 12.85 -38.57
CA ALA A 23 24.34 13.03 -38.03
C ALA A 23 23.66 11.70 -37.67
N ARG A 24 23.84 10.66 -38.50
CA ARG A 24 23.33 9.30 -38.21
C ARG A 24 24.01 8.68 -36.99
N GLN A 25 25.33 8.83 -36.86
CA GLN A 25 26.07 8.36 -35.68
C GLN A 25 25.69 9.14 -34.42
N ALA A 26 25.55 10.45 -34.50
CA ALA A 26 25.15 11.30 -33.39
C ALA A 26 23.75 10.94 -32.85
N ARG A 27 22.80 10.64 -33.75
CA ARG A 27 21.46 10.17 -33.34
C ARG A 27 21.50 8.82 -32.63
N ARG A 28 22.30 7.87 -33.11
CA ARG A 28 22.46 6.56 -32.46
C ARG A 28 23.14 6.67 -31.11
N ALA A 29 24.20 7.47 -31.02
CA ALA A 29 24.89 7.74 -29.77
C ALA A 29 23.96 8.42 -28.75
N GLY A 30 23.21 9.44 -29.19
CA GLY A 30 22.22 10.12 -28.36
C GLY A 30 21.13 9.18 -27.84
N TYR A 31 20.63 8.26 -28.68
CA TYR A 31 19.64 7.28 -28.27
C TYR A 31 20.17 6.32 -27.20
N VAL A 32 21.38 5.78 -27.39
CA VAL A 32 22.02 4.88 -26.42
C VAL A 32 22.29 5.61 -25.10
N LEU A 33 22.73 6.86 -25.16
CA LEU A 33 23.02 7.66 -23.97
C LEU A 33 21.73 8.00 -23.21
N PHE A 34 20.67 8.39 -23.91
CA PHE A 34 19.36 8.69 -23.33
C PHE A 34 18.67 7.46 -22.74
N PHE A 35 18.59 6.35 -23.49
CA PHE A 35 17.99 5.11 -22.97
C PHE A 35 18.84 4.49 -21.87
N GLY A 36 20.17 4.53 -21.99
CA GLY A 36 21.06 4.04 -20.95
C GLY A 36 20.86 4.80 -19.63
N THR A 37 20.81 6.13 -19.66
CA THR A 37 20.53 6.93 -18.46
C THR A 37 19.12 6.72 -17.93
N ALA A 38 18.11 6.64 -18.80
CA ALA A 38 16.74 6.34 -18.40
C ALA A 38 16.65 4.99 -17.65
N VAL A 39 17.31 3.95 -18.16
CA VAL A 39 17.35 2.63 -17.50
C VAL A 39 18.06 2.70 -16.16
N VAL A 40 19.20 3.39 -16.06
CA VAL A 40 19.95 3.54 -14.79
C VAL A 40 19.12 4.23 -13.71
N LEU A 41 18.27 5.19 -14.08
CA LEU A 41 17.36 5.84 -13.13
C LEU A 41 16.11 5.01 -12.84
N PHE A 42 15.56 4.35 -13.85
CA PHE A 42 14.27 3.65 -13.74
C PHE A 42 14.38 2.32 -13.00
N VAL A 43 15.44 1.54 -13.24
CA VAL A 43 15.64 0.22 -12.61
C VAL A 43 15.66 0.29 -11.07
N PRO A 44 16.45 1.16 -10.41
CA PRO A 44 16.47 1.21 -8.94
C PRO A 44 15.13 1.66 -8.35
N ILE A 45 14.40 2.56 -9.02
CA ILE A 45 13.04 2.95 -8.61
C ILE A 45 12.10 1.74 -8.68
N LEU A 46 12.14 1.00 -9.79
CA LEU A 46 11.30 -0.18 -9.98
C LEU A 46 11.61 -1.27 -8.95
N ILE A 47 12.90 -1.51 -8.65
CA ILE A 47 13.33 -2.44 -7.60
C ILE A 47 12.80 -1.97 -6.23
N GLY A 48 12.92 -0.68 -5.92
CA GLY A 48 12.41 -0.12 -4.67
C GLY A 48 10.89 -0.28 -4.52
N VAL A 49 10.12 -0.08 -5.60
CA VAL A 49 8.66 -0.29 -5.59
C VAL A 49 8.32 -1.77 -5.40
N ILE A 50 8.98 -2.68 -6.13
CA ILE A 50 8.72 -4.13 -5.99
C ILE A 50 9.10 -4.61 -4.58
N GLN A 51 10.22 -4.15 -4.04
CA GLN A 51 10.62 -4.48 -2.67
C GLN A 51 9.67 -3.88 -1.62
N GLY A 52 9.18 -2.65 -1.83
CA GLY A 52 8.20 -2.01 -0.96
C GLY A 52 6.84 -2.71 -0.99
N LEU A 53 6.40 -3.18 -2.16
CA LEU A 53 5.18 -3.99 -2.31
C LEU A 53 5.34 -5.39 -1.68
N ASN A 54 6.53 -6.00 -1.78
CA ASN A 54 6.77 -7.33 -1.22
C ASN A 54 6.97 -7.34 0.30
N HIS A 55 7.41 -6.23 0.89
CA HIS A 55 7.63 -6.14 2.34
C HIS A 55 6.48 -5.48 3.08
N ASP A 56 5.41 -5.09 2.38
CA ASP A 56 4.18 -4.49 2.92
C ASP A 56 4.42 -3.47 4.04
N THR A 57 5.56 -2.77 4.10
CA THR A 57 5.92 -1.97 5.29
C THR A 57 5.55 -0.52 5.04
N ILE A 58 4.55 -0.03 5.76
CA ILE A 58 4.09 1.35 5.69
C ILE A 58 4.80 2.14 6.79
N ARG A 59 5.27 3.34 6.45
CA ARG A 59 5.84 4.25 7.45
C ARG A 59 4.72 4.97 8.17
N ASP A 60 4.62 4.78 9.49
CA ASP A 60 3.67 5.50 10.32
C ASP A 60 4.02 7.00 10.33
N PRO A 61 3.13 7.90 9.87
CA PRO A 61 3.39 9.34 9.80
C PRO A 61 3.49 10.03 11.17
N PHE A 62 3.02 9.39 12.25
CA PHE A 62 3.03 9.97 13.60
C PHE A 62 4.25 9.54 14.41
N THR A 63 4.71 8.30 14.26
CA THR A 63 5.86 7.76 15.01
C THR A 63 7.14 7.65 14.18
N GLY A 64 7.03 7.68 12.85
CA GLY A 64 8.15 7.57 11.91
C GLY A 64 8.74 6.15 11.80
N GLN A 65 8.14 5.17 12.47
CA GLN A 65 8.56 3.77 12.43
C GLN A 65 8.00 3.06 11.19
N LEU A 66 8.71 2.03 10.73
CA LEU A 66 8.25 1.12 9.70
C LEU A 66 7.36 0.08 10.38
N VAL A 67 6.08 0.04 10.01
CA VAL A 67 5.11 -0.94 10.49
C VAL A 67 4.63 -1.78 9.31
N ASP A 68 4.50 -3.09 9.50
CA ASP A 68 3.92 -3.96 8.48
C ASP A 68 2.47 -3.50 8.20
N ALA A 69 2.04 -3.52 6.95
CA ALA A 69 0.70 -3.17 6.49
C ALA A 69 -0.29 -4.23 6.98
N GLU A 70 0.17 -5.47 7.17
CA GLU A 70 -0.55 -6.49 7.93
C GLU A 70 -0.68 -6.13 9.42
N ALA A 71 0.19 -5.30 10.00
CA ALA A 71 -0.02 -4.79 11.36
C ALA A 71 -1.11 -3.68 11.43
N MET A 72 -1.72 -3.29 10.29
CA MET A 72 -3.03 -2.62 10.29
C MET A 72 -4.20 -3.60 10.43
N ASP A 73 -3.98 -4.92 10.46
CA ASP A 73 -4.90 -5.80 11.17
C ASP A 73 -4.76 -5.48 12.65
N ARG A 74 -5.64 -4.58 13.12
CA ARG A 74 -5.89 -4.37 14.54
C ARG A 74 -5.94 -5.73 15.21
N ASP A 75 -5.15 -5.88 16.26
CA ASP A 75 -5.08 -7.09 17.06
C ASP A 75 -6.50 -7.62 17.31
N CYS A 76 -6.87 -8.73 16.68
CA CYS A 76 -8.23 -9.28 16.75
C CYS A 76 -8.68 -9.43 18.21
N ARG A 77 -7.73 -9.71 19.08
CA ARG A 77 -7.90 -9.80 20.53
C ARG A 77 -8.21 -8.46 21.19
N GLU A 78 -7.52 -7.39 20.81
CA GLU A 78 -7.80 -6.04 21.30
C GLU A 78 -9.18 -5.56 20.82
N ASP A 79 -9.50 -5.74 19.53
CA ASP A 79 -10.81 -5.39 18.97
C ASP A 79 -11.94 -6.17 19.67
N ALA A 80 -11.74 -7.46 19.97
CA ALA A 80 -12.71 -8.26 20.72
C ALA A 80 -12.89 -7.75 22.14
N SER A 81 -11.80 -7.37 22.82
CA SER A 81 -11.87 -6.81 24.17
C SER A 81 -12.61 -5.47 24.19
N ALA A 82 -12.41 -4.62 23.19
CA ALA A 82 -13.12 -3.36 23.02
C ALA A 82 -14.62 -3.59 22.79
N LEU A 83 -14.99 -4.55 21.94
CA LEU A 83 -16.37 -4.95 21.70
C LEU A 83 -17.07 -5.48 22.95
N LEU A 84 -16.37 -6.27 23.79
CA LEU A 84 -16.92 -6.76 25.07
C LEU A 84 -17.13 -5.60 26.07
N LEU A 85 -16.18 -4.67 26.15
CA LEU A 85 -16.30 -3.47 27.00
C LEU A 85 -17.40 -2.52 26.51
N ASP A 86 -17.62 -2.44 25.20
CA ASP A 86 -18.69 -1.64 24.62
C ASP A 86 -20.07 -2.26 24.88
N ALA A 87 -20.17 -3.59 24.72
CA ALA A 87 -21.33 -4.39 25.11
C ALA A 87 -21.72 -4.15 26.58
N GLY A 88 -20.73 -4.13 27.48
CA GLY A 88 -20.97 -3.89 28.91
C GLY A 88 -21.40 -2.44 29.24
N ARG A 89 -21.02 -1.46 28.43
CA ARG A 89 -21.33 -0.03 28.66
C ARG A 89 -22.64 0.41 28.06
N HIS A 90 -22.91 0.01 26.82
CA HIS A 90 -24.04 0.52 26.03
C HIS A 90 -25.10 -0.56 25.76
N GLY A 91 -24.86 -1.79 26.21
CA GLY A 91 -25.72 -2.92 25.90
C GLY A 91 -25.70 -3.28 24.41
N ARG A 92 -26.70 -4.04 23.97
CA ARG A 92 -26.79 -4.45 22.56
C ARG A 92 -27.41 -3.34 21.72
N THR A 93 -26.61 -2.76 20.84
CA THR A 93 -27.02 -1.74 19.87
C THR A 93 -26.88 -2.26 18.44
N SER A 94 -27.54 -1.61 17.48
CA SER A 94 -27.37 -1.93 16.05
C SER A 94 -25.93 -1.67 15.56
N ALA A 95 -25.26 -0.68 16.14
CA ALA A 95 -23.86 -0.38 15.88
C ALA A 95 -22.95 -1.51 16.40
N TRP A 96 -23.21 -2.00 17.61
CA TRP A 96 -22.49 -3.13 18.19
C TRP A 96 -22.65 -4.41 17.34
N ASP A 97 -23.88 -4.73 16.92
CA ASP A 97 -24.16 -5.89 16.05
C ASP A 97 -23.43 -5.77 14.70
N ALA A 98 -23.30 -4.56 14.15
CA ALA A 98 -22.55 -4.33 12.91
C ALA A 98 -21.04 -4.52 13.11
N GLN A 99 -20.48 -4.01 14.21
CA GLN A 99 -19.08 -4.19 14.56
C GLN A 99 -18.75 -5.65 14.86
N LEU A 100 -19.64 -6.38 15.55
CA LEU A 100 -19.49 -7.81 15.79
C LEU A 100 -19.40 -8.61 14.49
N ARG A 101 -20.30 -8.37 13.53
CA ARG A 101 -20.25 -9.05 12.21
C ARG A 101 -18.97 -8.73 11.46
N HIS A 102 -18.53 -7.48 11.51
CA HIS A 102 -17.29 -7.06 10.86
C HIS A 102 -16.06 -7.72 11.50
N TRP A 103 -16.05 -7.84 12.83
CA TRP A 103 -15.02 -8.58 13.55
C TRP A 103 -15.04 -10.07 13.22
N GLN A 104 -16.21 -10.72 13.24
CA GLN A 104 -16.34 -12.16 12.92
C GLN A 104 -15.81 -12.49 11.52
N ALA A 105 -16.17 -11.68 10.52
CA ALA A 105 -15.72 -11.87 9.14
C ALA A 105 -14.19 -11.84 8.97
N ARG A 106 -13.46 -11.14 9.86
CA ARG A 106 -11.99 -11.03 9.80
C ARG A 106 -11.29 -11.97 10.78
N CYS A 107 -11.82 -12.11 11.99
CA CYS A 107 -11.08 -12.62 13.15
C CYS A 107 -11.61 -13.94 13.72
N GLU A 108 -12.77 -14.44 13.29
CA GLU A 108 -13.39 -15.64 13.89
C GLU A 108 -12.49 -16.88 13.79
N GLY A 109 -11.78 -17.05 12.67
CA GLY A 109 -10.85 -18.16 12.47
C GLY A 109 -9.53 -18.02 13.22
N ALA A 110 -9.09 -16.78 13.49
CA ALA A 110 -7.83 -16.50 14.18
C ALA A 110 -7.98 -16.59 15.71
N GLU A 111 -9.10 -16.12 16.25
CA GLU A 111 -9.36 -16.04 17.69
C GLU A 111 -10.71 -16.70 18.07
N PRO A 112 -10.79 -18.04 18.06
CA PRO A 112 -12.04 -18.77 18.28
C PRO A 112 -12.59 -18.59 19.70
N VAL A 113 -11.68 -18.40 20.68
CA VAL A 113 -12.06 -18.16 22.08
C VAL A 113 -12.77 -16.80 22.19
N ALA A 114 -12.20 -15.75 21.61
CA ALA A 114 -12.80 -14.42 21.62
C ALA A 114 -14.17 -14.41 20.90
N ALA A 115 -14.30 -15.15 19.80
CA ALA A 115 -15.56 -15.27 19.08
C ALA A 115 -16.67 -15.88 19.96
N SER A 116 -16.34 -16.94 20.71
CA SER A 116 -17.29 -17.57 21.63
C SER A 116 -17.74 -16.63 22.74
N MET A 117 -16.83 -15.81 23.28
CA MET A 117 -17.15 -14.82 24.32
C MET A 117 -18.06 -13.71 23.78
N LEU A 118 -17.78 -13.20 22.58
CA LEU A 118 -18.59 -12.16 21.95
C LEU A 118 -20.01 -12.64 21.60
N LEU A 119 -20.13 -13.89 21.13
CA LEU A 119 -21.43 -14.51 20.88
C LEU A 119 -22.24 -14.67 22.16
N GLU A 120 -21.60 -15.10 23.24
CA GLU A 120 -22.24 -15.26 24.54
C GLU A 120 -22.68 -13.92 25.13
N ALA A 121 -21.82 -12.89 25.04
CA ALA A 121 -22.17 -11.53 25.41
C ALA A 121 -23.40 -11.01 24.63
N GLY A 122 -23.43 -11.24 23.31
CA GLY A 122 -24.57 -10.87 22.47
C GLY A 122 -25.89 -11.57 22.84
N ARG A 123 -25.82 -12.81 23.33
CA ARG A 123 -26.99 -13.55 23.84
C ARG A 123 -27.46 -13.02 25.20
N GLN A 124 -26.53 -12.78 26.12
CA GLN A 124 -26.86 -12.23 27.44
C GLN A 124 -27.52 -10.86 27.32
N LEU A 125 -27.00 -10.00 26.44
CA LEU A 125 -27.59 -8.70 26.16
C LEU A 125 -28.96 -8.76 25.47
N ALA A 126 -29.21 -9.78 24.65
CA ALA A 126 -30.54 -10.01 24.10
C ALA A 126 -31.54 -10.48 25.17
N GLY A 127 -31.09 -11.24 26.16
CA GLY A 127 -31.89 -11.72 27.29
C GLY A 127 -32.18 -10.65 28.35
N SER A 128 -31.28 -9.69 28.55
CA SER A 128 -31.43 -8.60 29.53
C SER A 128 -32.39 -7.48 29.10
N SER A 129 -32.93 -7.54 27.88
CA SER A 129 -33.94 -6.60 27.36
C SER A 129 -35.35 -6.84 27.94
N ARG A 130 -35.48 -7.65 29.00
CA ARG A 130 -36.73 -7.86 29.72
C ARG A 130 -36.86 -6.75 30.78
N PRO A 131 -37.85 -5.85 30.69
CA PRO A 131 -37.98 -4.76 31.64
C PRO A 131 -38.23 -5.32 33.04
N ASP A 132 -37.57 -4.74 34.03
CA ASP A 132 -37.86 -4.91 35.45
C ASP A 132 -39.35 -4.63 35.69
N GLU A 133 -40.12 -5.71 35.86
CA GLU A 133 -41.45 -5.65 36.42
C GLU A 133 -41.33 -5.90 37.93
N SER A 134 -42.02 -5.04 38.70
CA SER A 134 -42.21 -5.05 40.16
C SER A 134 -41.20 -4.25 41.00
N THR A 135 -41.30 -2.92 40.94
CA THR A 135 -41.44 -2.16 42.20
C THR A 135 -42.92 -2.30 42.60
N PRO A 136 -43.27 -3.02 43.68
CA PRO A 136 -44.58 -2.86 44.28
C PRO A 136 -44.62 -1.49 44.94
N ASP A 137 -45.46 -0.63 44.40
CA ASP A 137 -45.89 0.63 44.99
C ASP A 137 -46.61 0.37 46.33
N GLU A 138 -46.50 1.36 47.21
CA GLU A 138 -46.96 1.42 48.60
C GLU A 138 -48.41 0.95 48.84
N ARG A 139 -48.62 0.18 49.92
CA ARG A 139 -49.66 0.45 50.93
C ARG A 139 -49.46 -0.31 52.24
#